data_AF-H1LKE8-F1
#
_entry.id   AF-H1LKE8-F1
#
_cell.length_a   1.000
_cell.length_b   1.000
_cell.length_c   1.000
_cell.angle_alpha   90.00
_cell.angle_beta   90.00
_cell.angle_gamma   90.00
#
_symmetry.space_group_name_H-M   'P 1'
#
loop_
_entity.id
_entity.type
_entity.pdbx_description
1 polymer ?
#
loop_
_entity_poly.entity_id
_entity_poly.type
_entity_poly.pdbx_seq_one_letter_code
_entity_poly.pdbx_strand_id
1 'polypeptide(L)'
;MKVKTYSVELNGQTIYKNSWAGWRKLAFAKVGIRNYTFNALAKYGYQSSRRWHLKYKNGKKELINLQVMGYITVWHKYYPAKKYKFRTADNTDFFYNTWRPAYLDMDSDGTDIYNSYKDAKSEENPVNTLSDSRKQLYAKWISKNQHDNVLMLKIDGNIYYENNDDHDILPYNAYRSDGSIWSNFKPTSKYALLKKGNHVYKGTEWTYFYDDDGNNKTYEYTGSRWQFEY
;
A
#
# COMPACT_ATOMS: atom_id res chain seq x y z
N MET A 1 -21.65 -1.76 -0.67
CA MET A 1 -22.76 -2.64 -1.11
C MET A 1 -22.60 -4.00 -0.44
N LYS A 2 -23.65 -4.59 0.12
CA LYS A 2 -23.65 -5.92 0.76
C LYS A 2 -24.47 -6.88 -0.10
N VAL A 3 -23.84 -7.93 -0.62
CA VAL A 3 -24.53 -9.00 -1.35
C VAL A 3 -24.84 -10.12 -0.34
N LYS A 4 -26.12 -10.36 -0.13
CA LYS A 4 -26.64 -11.48 0.65
C LYS A 4 -27.03 -12.59 -0.30
N THR A 5 -27.32 -13.77 0.22
CA THR A 5 -27.76 -14.94 -0.57
C THR A 5 -28.91 -14.62 -1.54
N TYR A 6 -29.78 -13.68 -1.16
CA TYR A 6 -31.03 -13.33 -1.86
C TYR A 6 -31.24 -11.82 -2.07
N SER A 7 -30.32 -10.94 -1.67
CA SER A 7 -30.49 -9.49 -1.87
C SER A 7 -29.18 -8.74 -2.07
N VAL A 8 -29.29 -7.55 -2.64
CA VAL A 8 -28.20 -6.60 -2.78
C VAL A 8 -28.61 -5.31 -2.08
N GLU A 9 -27.80 -4.91 -1.11
CA GLU A 9 -27.99 -3.69 -0.33
C GLU A 9 -26.92 -2.65 -0.67
N LEU A 10 -27.31 -1.40 -0.85
CA LEU A 10 -26.44 -0.24 -1.06
C LEU A 10 -26.83 0.85 -0.06
N ASN A 11 -25.86 1.34 0.73
CA ASN A 11 -26.07 2.39 1.74
C ASN A 11 -27.25 2.12 2.70
N GLY A 12 -27.38 0.86 3.14
CA GLY A 12 -28.48 0.43 4.02
C GLY A 12 -29.83 0.19 3.31
N GLN A 13 -29.96 0.59 2.04
CA GLN A 13 -31.17 0.36 1.25
C GLN A 13 -31.04 -0.90 0.38
N THR A 14 -32.09 -1.72 0.35
CA THR A 14 -32.14 -2.89 -0.54
C THR A 14 -32.45 -2.43 -1.96
N ILE A 15 -31.49 -2.55 -2.87
CA ILE A 15 -31.66 -2.16 -4.27
C ILE A 15 -32.12 -3.33 -5.16
N TYR A 16 -31.97 -4.56 -4.68
CA TYR A 16 -32.48 -5.76 -5.33
C TYR A 16 -32.75 -6.85 -4.29
N LYS A 17 -33.86 -7.57 -4.40
CA LYS A 17 -34.17 -8.73 -3.56
C LYS A 17 -34.90 -9.78 -4.38
N ASN A 18 -34.43 -11.01 -4.31
CA ASN A 18 -35.11 -12.18 -4.83
C ASN A 18 -36.04 -12.75 -3.74
N SER A 19 -37.35 -12.65 -3.94
CA SER A 19 -38.39 -13.12 -3.00
C SER A 19 -39.07 -14.42 -3.45
N TRP A 20 -38.59 -15.08 -4.50
CA TRP A 20 -39.28 -16.23 -5.11
C TRP A 20 -38.98 -17.55 -4.40
N ALA A 21 -40.01 -18.39 -4.25
CA ALA A 21 -39.87 -19.73 -3.70
C ALA A 21 -39.29 -20.69 -4.75
N GLY A 22 -38.18 -21.37 -4.42
CA GLY A 22 -37.55 -22.41 -5.25
C GLY A 22 -36.16 -22.03 -5.75
N TRP A 23 -36.03 -20.95 -6.53
CA TRP A 23 -34.75 -20.44 -7.05
C TRP A 23 -34.24 -19.27 -6.22
N ARG A 24 -33.66 -19.58 -5.04
CA ARG A 24 -33.39 -18.58 -3.98
C ARG A 24 -32.02 -17.89 -4.04
N LYS A 25 -31.08 -18.39 -4.85
CA LYS A 25 -29.71 -17.83 -4.92
C LYS A 25 -29.60 -16.79 -6.04
N LEU A 26 -29.00 -15.65 -5.72
CA LEU A 26 -28.60 -14.65 -6.71
C LEU A 26 -27.57 -15.24 -7.69
N ALA A 27 -27.86 -15.18 -9.00
CA ALA A 27 -26.94 -15.58 -10.07
C ALA A 27 -26.65 -14.42 -11.01
N PHE A 28 -25.42 -14.32 -11.50
CA PHE A 28 -25.00 -13.35 -12.52
C PHE A 28 -24.80 -14.06 -13.85
N ALA A 29 -25.27 -13.46 -14.94
CA ALA A 29 -25.05 -13.99 -16.27
C ALA A 29 -24.75 -12.89 -17.28
N LYS A 30 -23.85 -13.22 -18.22
CA LYS A 30 -23.52 -12.38 -19.37
C LYS A 30 -24.61 -12.55 -20.43
N VAL A 31 -25.21 -11.45 -20.86
CA VAL A 31 -26.33 -11.42 -21.83
C VAL A 31 -25.99 -10.64 -23.10
N GLY A 32 -24.72 -10.30 -23.30
CA GLY A 32 -24.19 -9.65 -24.49
C GLY A 32 -22.69 -9.38 -24.36
N ILE A 33 -22.07 -8.76 -25.37
CA ILE A 33 -20.60 -8.56 -25.43
C ILE A 33 -20.06 -7.89 -24.16
N ARG A 34 -20.76 -6.87 -23.65
CA ARG A 34 -20.40 -6.11 -22.43
C ARG A 34 -21.57 -5.96 -21.45
N ASN A 35 -22.61 -6.80 -21.56
CA ASN A 35 -23.84 -6.64 -20.77
C ASN A 35 -24.03 -7.82 -19.82
N TYR A 36 -24.39 -7.51 -18.56
CA TYR A 36 -24.66 -8.49 -17.51
C TYR A 36 -26.02 -8.24 -16.86
N THR A 37 -26.63 -9.30 -16.34
CA THR A 37 -27.88 -9.22 -15.58
C THR A 37 -27.92 -10.24 -14.43
N PHE A 38 -28.87 -10.05 -13.52
CA PHE A 38 -29.19 -10.98 -12.44
C PHE A 38 -30.22 -12.02 -12.92
N ASN A 39 -30.03 -13.28 -12.52
CA ASN A 39 -30.94 -14.40 -12.75
C ASN A 39 -31.39 -14.57 -14.22
N ALA A 40 -30.47 -14.41 -15.19
CA ALA A 40 -30.79 -14.41 -16.63
C ALA A 40 -31.46 -15.69 -17.16
N LEU A 41 -31.42 -16.80 -16.40
CA LEU A 41 -32.00 -18.09 -16.77
C LEU A 41 -33.30 -18.40 -16.01
N ALA A 42 -33.85 -17.46 -15.24
CA ALA A 42 -35.14 -17.64 -14.58
C ALA A 42 -36.24 -17.78 -15.64
N LYS A 43 -36.92 -18.94 -15.64
CA LYS A 43 -37.93 -19.33 -16.66
C LYS A 43 -39.20 -18.46 -16.61
N TYR A 44 -39.46 -17.81 -15.47
CA TYR A 44 -40.60 -16.92 -15.24
C TYR A 44 -40.15 -15.75 -14.34
N GLY A 45 -40.56 -14.51 -14.67
CA GLY A 45 -40.40 -13.34 -13.80
C GLY A 45 -39.10 -12.56 -13.99
N TYR A 46 -39.11 -11.64 -14.95
CA TYR A 46 -38.06 -10.64 -15.16
C TYR A 46 -38.29 -9.47 -14.18
N GLN A 47 -37.36 -9.20 -13.26
CA GLN A 47 -37.41 -7.98 -12.44
C GLN A 47 -36.05 -7.28 -12.34
N SER A 48 -35.55 -6.84 -13.50
CA SER A 48 -34.75 -5.63 -13.64
C SER A 48 -34.74 -5.21 -15.12
N SER A 49 -35.35 -4.09 -15.46
CA SER A 49 -35.33 -3.53 -16.82
C SER A 49 -33.95 -2.99 -17.24
N ARG A 50 -32.94 -3.02 -16.38
CA ARG A 50 -31.69 -2.26 -16.57
C ARG A 50 -30.47 -3.17 -16.62
N ARG A 51 -29.83 -3.19 -17.79
CA ARG A 51 -28.60 -3.95 -18.08
C ARG A 51 -27.42 -3.31 -17.35
N TRP A 52 -26.52 -4.13 -16.83
CA TRP A 52 -25.24 -3.68 -16.29
C TRP A 52 -24.18 -3.69 -17.40
N HIS A 53 -23.48 -2.59 -17.59
CA HIS A 53 -22.48 -2.40 -18.65
C HIS A 53 -21.07 -2.57 -18.11
N LEU A 54 -20.28 -3.46 -18.71
CA LEU A 54 -18.87 -3.60 -18.42
C LEU A 54 -18.08 -2.49 -19.13
N LYS A 55 -17.46 -1.60 -18.37
CA LYS A 55 -16.50 -0.60 -18.85
C LYS A 55 -15.09 -0.90 -18.33
N TYR A 56 -14.12 -0.36 -19.05
CA TYR A 56 -12.72 -0.35 -18.64
C TYR A 56 -12.36 1.10 -18.34
N LYS A 57 -11.97 1.38 -17.10
CA LYS A 57 -11.53 2.71 -16.66
C LYS A 57 -10.26 2.55 -15.84
N ASN A 58 -9.19 3.26 -16.21
CA ASN A 58 -7.88 3.18 -15.56
C ASN A 58 -7.39 1.72 -15.35
N GLY A 59 -7.50 0.88 -16.39
CA GLY A 59 -7.14 -0.54 -16.33
C GLY A 59 -8.10 -1.45 -15.54
N LYS A 60 -9.14 -0.91 -14.90
CA LYS A 60 -10.09 -1.66 -14.07
C LYS A 60 -11.38 -1.98 -14.83
N LYS A 61 -11.90 -3.20 -14.57
CA LYS A 61 -13.22 -3.64 -15.01
C LYS A 61 -14.28 -3.12 -14.05
N GLU A 62 -15.19 -2.31 -14.57
CA GLU A 62 -16.31 -1.72 -13.83
C GLU A 62 -17.62 -2.19 -14.43
N LEU A 63 -18.55 -2.70 -13.62
CA LEU A 63 -19.93 -2.96 -14.06
C LEU A 63 -20.80 -1.77 -13.66
N ILE A 64 -21.34 -1.07 -14.65
CA ILE A 64 -22.11 0.16 -14.48
C ILE A 64 -23.60 -0.11 -14.70
N ASN A 65 -24.43 0.18 -13.71
CA ASN A 65 -25.88 0.30 -13.90
C ASN A 65 -26.24 1.78 -14.07
N LEU A 66 -26.84 2.12 -15.20
CA LEU A 66 -27.42 3.45 -15.41
C LEU A 66 -28.82 3.47 -14.79
N GLN A 67 -29.01 4.22 -13.72
CA GLN A 67 -30.31 4.44 -13.10
C GLN A 67 -31.01 5.67 -13.73
N VAL A 68 -32.33 5.79 -13.53
CA VAL A 68 -33.10 6.97 -13.98
C VAL A 68 -32.62 8.21 -13.21
N MET A 69 -32.62 9.37 -13.87
CA MET A 69 -32.06 10.66 -13.41
C MET A 69 -30.53 10.76 -13.32
N GLY A 70 -29.76 9.92 -14.04
CA GLY A 70 -28.30 10.12 -14.18
C GLY A 70 -27.43 9.49 -13.09
N TYR A 71 -28.01 8.74 -12.15
CA TYR A 71 -27.25 8.00 -11.13
C TYR A 71 -26.53 6.79 -11.74
N ILE A 72 -25.24 6.65 -11.46
CA ILE A 72 -24.37 5.58 -11.93
C ILE A 72 -24.04 4.67 -10.74
N THR A 73 -24.48 3.41 -10.75
CA THR A 73 -23.96 2.40 -9.79
C THR A 73 -22.78 1.68 -10.42
N VAL A 74 -21.58 1.88 -9.86
CA VAL A 74 -20.35 1.20 -10.30
C VAL A 74 -20.06 0.01 -9.39
N TRP A 75 -19.92 -1.17 -9.97
CA TRP A 75 -19.43 -2.37 -9.28
C TRP A 75 -18.00 -2.63 -9.69
N HIS A 76 -17.14 -2.78 -8.68
CA HIS A 76 -15.77 -3.23 -8.84
C HIS A 76 -15.71 -4.73 -8.57
N LYS A 77 -15.05 -5.49 -9.45
CA LYS A 77 -14.75 -6.90 -9.16
C LYS A 77 -13.79 -6.95 -7.97
N TYR A 78 -14.29 -7.41 -6.82
CA TYR A 78 -13.46 -7.61 -5.64
C TYR A 78 -12.57 -8.84 -5.87
N TYR A 79 -11.26 -8.64 -5.87
CA TYR A 79 -10.30 -9.74 -5.83
C TYR A 79 -9.94 -10.01 -4.37
N PRO A 80 -9.81 -11.27 -3.95
CA PRO A 80 -9.26 -11.56 -2.63
C PRO A 80 -7.88 -10.90 -2.51
N ALA A 81 -7.66 -10.19 -1.41
CA ALA A 81 -6.39 -9.51 -1.21
C ALA A 81 -5.25 -10.54 -1.15
N LYS A 82 -4.16 -10.23 -1.84
CA LYS A 82 -2.97 -11.08 -1.82
C LYS A 82 -2.23 -10.85 -0.51
N LYS A 83 -1.69 -11.94 0.05
CA LYS A 83 -0.92 -11.94 1.28
C LYS A 83 0.55 -12.22 0.99
N TYR A 84 1.45 -11.48 1.63
CA TYR A 84 2.90 -11.65 1.47
C TYR A 84 3.60 -11.55 2.82
N LYS A 85 4.59 -12.39 3.10
CA LYS A 85 5.35 -12.25 4.36
C LYS A 85 6.15 -10.96 4.40
N PHE A 86 6.20 -10.31 5.56
CA PHE A 86 7.05 -9.14 5.75
C PHE A 86 8.52 -9.50 5.62
N ARG A 87 9.29 -8.54 5.11
CA ARG A 87 10.75 -8.53 5.20
C ARG A 87 11.11 -7.39 6.12
N THR A 88 12.08 -7.63 6.98
CA THR A 88 12.53 -6.68 7.98
C THR A 88 13.98 -6.31 7.70
N ALA A 89 14.38 -5.09 8.03
CA ALA A 89 15.78 -4.71 8.02
C ALA A 89 16.60 -5.62 8.95
N ASP A 90 17.86 -5.90 8.61
CA ASP A 90 18.71 -6.78 9.44
C ASP A 90 18.99 -6.19 10.83
N ASN A 91 19.09 -4.87 10.89
CA ASN A 91 19.35 -4.08 12.09
C ASN A 91 18.39 -2.87 12.13
N THR A 92 17.97 -2.49 13.34
CA THR A 92 17.22 -1.26 13.62
C THR A 92 18.03 -0.20 14.32
N ASP A 93 19.19 -0.57 14.84
CA ASP A 93 20.14 0.38 15.39
C ASP A 93 20.78 1.16 14.23
N PHE A 94 21.13 2.40 14.53
CA PHE A 94 21.79 3.30 13.60
C PHE A 94 23.06 2.68 13.01
N PHE A 95 23.31 3.00 11.75
CA PHE A 95 24.31 2.35 10.93
C PHE A 95 25.71 2.42 11.57
N TYR A 96 26.36 1.29 11.86
CA TYR A 96 27.75 1.29 12.34
C TYR A 96 28.76 1.66 11.23
N ASN A 97 30.05 1.37 11.44
CA ASN A 97 31.14 1.64 10.47
C ASN A 97 31.12 0.77 9.19
N THR A 98 29.98 0.19 8.83
CA THR A 98 29.82 -0.68 7.65
C THR A 98 28.71 -0.13 6.78
N TRP A 99 28.96 -0.03 5.47
CA TRP A 99 27.96 0.39 4.50
C TRP A 99 26.75 -0.54 4.50
N ARG A 100 25.56 0.02 4.69
CA ARG A 100 24.29 -0.72 4.65
C ARG A 100 23.31 -0.01 3.71
N PRO A 101 22.39 -0.74 3.06
CA PRO A 101 21.29 -0.13 2.33
C PRO A 101 20.50 0.80 3.26
N ALA A 102 20.13 1.96 2.73
CA ALA A 102 19.31 2.94 3.41
C ALA A 102 18.44 3.70 2.40
N TYR A 103 17.48 4.43 2.94
CA TYR A 103 16.44 5.15 2.21
C TYR A 103 16.14 6.45 2.92
N LEU A 104 15.71 7.46 2.17
CA LEU A 104 15.01 8.60 2.74
C LEU A 104 13.68 8.10 3.33
N ASP A 105 13.36 8.54 4.55
CA ASP A 105 12.11 8.24 5.22
C ASP A 105 10.94 8.67 4.33
N MET A 106 9.87 7.89 4.36
CA MET A 106 8.76 8.10 3.43
C MET A 106 7.89 9.31 3.78
N ASP A 107 7.96 9.78 5.03
CA ASP A 107 7.28 10.98 5.50
C ASP A 107 8.19 12.22 5.44
N SER A 108 9.46 12.06 5.03
CA SER A 108 10.39 13.17 4.79
C SER A 108 10.18 13.78 3.40
N ASP A 109 10.13 15.11 3.35
CA ASP A 109 10.09 15.87 2.08
C ASP A 109 11.48 15.97 1.42
N GLY A 110 12.54 15.61 2.16
CA GLY A 110 13.92 15.54 1.69
C GLY A 110 14.93 15.90 2.78
N THR A 111 16.20 15.62 2.51
CA THR A 111 17.33 15.97 3.39
C THR A 111 18.50 16.53 2.57
N ASP A 112 19.18 17.53 3.12
CA ASP A 112 20.35 18.14 2.48
C ASP A 112 21.58 17.26 2.64
N ILE A 113 22.40 17.21 1.58
CA ILE A 113 23.66 16.49 1.57
C ILE A 113 24.83 17.43 1.33
N TYR A 114 25.97 17.06 1.90
CA TYR A 114 27.15 17.92 2.00
C TYR A 114 28.41 17.18 1.50
N ASN A 115 29.42 17.93 1.06
CA ASN A 115 30.71 17.37 0.64
C ASN A 115 31.64 17.01 1.80
N SER A 116 31.38 17.52 3.00
CA SER A 116 32.23 17.29 4.17
C SER A 116 31.42 17.07 5.44
N TYR A 117 32.04 16.37 6.40
CA TYR A 117 31.48 16.21 7.74
C TYR A 117 31.25 17.54 8.45
N LYS A 118 32.17 18.50 8.30
CA LYS A 118 32.08 19.80 8.96
C LYS A 118 30.83 20.54 8.48
N ASP A 119 30.65 20.59 7.17
CA ASP A 119 29.52 21.25 6.50
C ASP A 119 28.19 20.60 6.90
N ALA A 120 28.13 19.26 6.94
CA ALA A 120 26.96 18.55 7.45
C ALA A 120 26.69 18.87 8.92
N LYS A 121 27.72 18.94 9.76
CA LYS A 121 27.54 19.17 11.19
C LYS A 121 27.08 20.58 11.54
N SER A 122 27.52 21.57 10.76
CA SER A 122 27.07 22.96 10.90
C SER A 122 25.87 23.29 10.01
N GLU A 123 25.44 22.35 9.16
CA GLU A 123 24.40 22.52 8.15
C GLU A 123 24.67 23.69 7.19
N GLU A 124 25.94 23.88 6.82
CA GLU A 124 26.39 24.95 5.93
C GLU A 124 26.78 24.41 4.55
N ASN A 125 26.56 25.20 3.49
CA ASN A 125 27.00 24.87 2.12
C ASN A 125 26.47 23.51 1.60
N PRO A 126 25.14 23.25 1.62
CA PRO A 126 24.58 22.03 1.04
C PRO A 126 24.88 21.98 -0.46
N VAL A 127 25.16 20.78 -0.97
CA VAL A 127 25.51 20.57 -2.38
C VAL A 127 24.36 20.02 -3.20
N ASN A 128 23.41 19.37 -2.54
CA ASN A 128 22.17 18.90 -3.14
C ASN A 128 21.16 18.54 -2.03
N THR A 129 19.92 18.25 -2.43
CA THR A 129 18.87 17.73 -1.55
C THR A 129 18.40 16.38 -2.09
N LEU A 130 18.41 15.36 -1.23
CA LEU A 130 17.82 14.05 -1.52
C LEU A 130 16.33 14.10 -1.20
N SER A 131 15.46 13.88 -2.20
CA SER A 131 13.99 13.90 -2.03
C SER A 131 13.27 12.63 -2.52
N ASP A 132 14.00 11.68 -3.12
CA ASP A 132 13.41 10.44 -3.62
C ASP A 132 13.48 9.31 -2.58
N SER A 133 12.41 9.14 -1.81
CA SER A 133 12.23 8.03 -0.84
C SER A 133 12.18 6.64 -1.48
N ARG A 134 12.11 6.54 -2.81
CA ARG A 134 12.22 5.26 -3.53
C ARG A 134 13.64 4.96 -4.01
N LYS A 135 14.58 5.90 -3.90
CA LYS A 135 15.98 5.68 -4.25
C LYS A 135 16.70 4.95 -3.11
N GLN A 136 17.20 3.75 -3.40
CA GLN A 136 18.12 3.09 -2.48
C GLN A 136 19.47 3.79 -2.53
N LEU A 137 20.00 4.14 -1.36
CA LEU A 137 21.38 4.56 -1.16
C LEU A 137 22.08 3.61 -0.18
N TYR A 138 23.34 3.89 0.14
CA TYR A 138 24.01 3.23 1.25
C TYR A 138 24.45 4.26 2.28
N ALA A 139 24.22 3.96 3.55
CA ALA A 139 24.61 4.81 4.66
C ALA A 139 25.48 4.04 5.66
N LYS A 140 26.32 4.78 6.38
CA LYS A 140 27.04 4.32 7.56
C LYS A 140 27.36 5.51 8.46
N TRP A 141 27.57 5.29 9.76
CA TRP A 141 28.28 6.29 10.56
C TRP A 141 29.70 6.48 10.04
N ILE A 142 30.21 7.69 10.25
CA ILE A 142 31.60 8.04 9.94
C ILE A 142 32.54 7.05 10.64
N SER A 143 32.30 6.78 11.92
CA SER A 143 33.00 5.75 12.69
C SER A 143 32.13 5.10 13.77
N LYS A 144 32.61 4.01 14.38
CA LYS A 144 31.90 3.33 15.48
C LYS A 144 31.73 4.17 16.74
N ASN A 145 32.60 5.17 16.92
CA ASN A 145 32.71 5.94 18.16
C ASN A 145 32.15 7.37 18.00
N GLN A 146 31.57 7.66 16.84
CA GLN A 146 31.07 8.99 16.53
C GLN A 146 29.55 9.00 16.72
N HIS A 147 29.11 9.72 17.74
CA HIS A 147 27.74 9.72 18.26
C HIS A 147 26.95 10.99 17.85
N ASP A 148 27.42 11.72 16.85
CA ASP A 148 26.92 13.05 16.49
C ASP A 148 25.93 13.04 15.31
N ASN A 149 25.34 11.87 15.05
CA ASN A 149 24.33 11.58 14.02
C ASN A 149 24.69 11.95 12.56
N VAL A 150 25.94 12.33 12.27
CA VAL A 150 26.34 12.57 10.88
C VAL A 150 26.63 11.26 10.17
N LEU A 151 25.90 11.01 9.09
CA LEU A 151 26.07 9.85 8.25
C LEU A 151 27.03 10.13 7.09
N MET A 152 27.75 9.10 6.66
CA MET A 152 28.30 9.06 5.31
C MET A 152 27.27 8.37 4.41
N LEU A 153 26.93 9.02 3.30
CA LEU A 153 26.03 8.48 2.29
C LEU A 153 26.82 8.14 1.03
N LYS A 154 26.53 7.00 0.41
CA LYS A 154 27.03 6.64 -0.92
C LYS A 154 25.88 6.68 -1.91
N ILE A 155 25.94 7.66 -2.81
CA ILE A 155 24.91 7.97 -3.81
C ILE A 155 25.59 7.96 -5.18
N ASP A 156 25.13 7.08 -6.07
CA ASP A 156 25.64 6.94 -7.45
C ASP A 156 27.18 6.80 -7.54
N GLY A 157 27.79 6.20 -6.52
CA GLY A 157 29.25 5.97 -6.43
C GLY A 157 30.04 7.05 -5.69
N ASN A 158 29.45 8.23 -5.46
CA ASN A 158 30.07 9.32 -4.72
C ASN A 158 29.75 9.25 -3.22
N ILE A 159 30.61 9.85 -2.40
CA ILE A 159 30.45 9.94 -0.95
C ILE A 159 30.01 11.35 -0.59
N TYR A 160 28.93 11.44 0.19
CA TYR A 160 28.39 12.66 0.78
C TYR A 160 28.21 12.48 2.29
N TYR A 161 27.85 13.55 2.96
CA TYR A 161 27.55 13.59 4.39
C TYR A 161 26.16 14.17 4.60
N GLU A 162 25.48 13.75 5.65
CA GLU A 162 24.12 14.20 5.98
C GLU A 162 23.96 14.20 7.51
N ASN A 163 23.23 15.19 8.03
CA ASN A 163 22.96 15.35 9.45
C ASN A 163 21.64 14.65 9.83
N ASN A 164 21.73 13.43 10.34
CA ASN A 164 20.55 12.59 10.57
C ASN A 164 19.91 12.78 11.96
N ASP A 165 19.96 14.00 12.50
CA ASP A 165 19.33 14.35 13.78
C ASP A 165 17.80 14.16 13.70
N ASP A 166 17.18 14.44 12.55
CA ASP A 166 15.75 14.25 12.28
C ASP A 166 15.39 12.83 11.82
N HIS A 167 16.39 11.95 11.68
CA HIS A 167 16.22 10.56 11.27
C HIS A 167 15.63 10.38 9.86
N ASP A 168 15.96 11.29 8.94
CA ASP A 168 15.56 11.24 7.52
C ASP A 168 16.12 10.02 6.79
N ILE A 169 17.29 9.51 7.17
CA ILE A 169 17.94 8.36 6.53
C ILE A 169 17.85 7.13 7.42
N LEU A 170 17.18 6.08 6.91
CA LEU A 170 16.86 4.87 7.67
C LEU A 170 17.15 3.57 6.91
N PRO A 171 17.49 2.47 7.60
CA PRO A 171 17.72 1.15 6.99
C PRO A 171 16.42 0.46 6.55
N TYR A 172 15.28 1.11 6.75
CA TYR A 172 13.94 0.65 6.42
C TYR A 172 13.14 1.80 5.79
N ASN A 173 12.09 1.47 5.05
CA ASN A 173 11.25 2.41 4.30
C ASN A 173 9.76 2.04 4.40
N ALA A 174 9.44 1.37 5.50
CA ALA A 174 8.10 1.03 5.86
C ALA A 174 7.95 1.14 7.38
N TYR A 175 6.79 1.64 7.80
CA TYR A 175 6.43 1.75 9.21
C TYR A 175 5.03 1.23 9.48
N ARG A 176 4.75 0.95 10.76
CA ARG A 176 3.43 0.52 11.22
C ARG A 176 2.68 1.74 11.75
N SER A 177 1.42 1.91 11.36
CA SER A 177 0.51 2.90 11.96
C SER A 177 -0.94 2.46 11.81
N ASP A 178 -1.75 2.64 12.86
CA ASP A 178 -3.20 2.35 12.90
C ASP A 178 -3.61 0.98 12.37
N GLY A 179 -2.85 -0.06 12.76
CA GLY A 179 -3.10 -1.43 12.30
C GLY A 179 -2.75 -1.67 10.84
N SER A 180 -2.15 -0.70 10.15
CA SER A 180 -1.66 -0.77 8.79
C SER A 180 -0.13 -0.67 8.72
N ILE A 181 0.43 -0.98 7.55
CA ILE A 181 1.83 -0.73 7.23
C ILE A 181 1.89 0.22 6.04
N TRP A 182 2.72 1.23 6.16
CA TRP A 182 2.91 2.27 5.17
C TRP A 182 4.24 2.02 4.48
N SER A 183 4.27 2.10 3.15
CA SER A 183 5.53 2.06 2.39
C SER A 183 5.33 2.63 0.99
N ASN A 184 6.36 3.27 0.43
CA ASN A 184 6.35 3.68 -0.98
C ASN A 184 6.60 2.51 -1.95
N PHE A 185 6.93 1.32 -1.43
CA PHE A 185 7.23 0.12 -2.21
C PHE A 185 6.17 -0.96 -2.08
N LYS A 186 5.97 -1.76 -3.14
CA LYS A 186 5.11 -2.96 -3.12
C LYS A 186 5.62 -3.98 -2.07
N PRO A 187 4.74 -4.79 -1.46
CA PRO A 187 5.14 -5.86 -0.54
C PRO A 187 6.13 -6.86 -1.13
N THR A 188 6.04 -7.09 -2.45
CA THR A 188 6.90 -7.97 -3.23
C THR A 188 8.23 -7.33 -3.64
N SER A 189 8.34 -6.00 -3.54
CA SER A 189 9.58 -5.29 -3.86
C SER A 189 10.68 -5.79 -2.96
N LYS A 190 11.88 -6.00 -3.50
CA LYS A 190 13.05 -6.34 -2.69
C LYS A 190 13.51 -5.19 -1.78
N TYR A 191 12.98 -4.00 -1.98
CA TYR A 191 13.32 -2.80 -1.21
C TYR A 191 12.33 -2.53 -0.07
N ALA A 192 11.13 -3.11 -0.07
CA ALA A 192 10.15 -2.90 1.00
C ALA A 192 10.60 -3.58 2.31
N LEU A 193 11.13 -2.81 3.25
CA LEU A 193 11.70 -3.30 4.51
C LEU A 193 11.04 -2.60 5.68
N LEU A 194 10.52 -3.40 6.61
CA LEU A 194 9.94 -2.93 7.87
C LEU A 194 11.02 -2.85 8.95
N LYS A 195 10.90 -1.89 9.87
CA LYS A 195 11.74 -1.86 11.08
C LYS A 195 11.64 -3.18 11.85
N LYS A 196 12.78 -3.84 12.08
CA LYS A 196 12.89 -5.11 12.83
C LYS A 196 12.73 -4.89 14.33
N GLY A 197 11.53 -5.10 14.85
CA GLY A 197 11.30 -5.05 16.30
C GLY A 197 11.77 -6.34 17.01
N ASN A 198 12.05 -6.23 18.31
CA ASN A 198 12.30 -7.38 19.20
C ASN A 198 11.00 -8.12 19.60
N HIS A 199 9.84 -7.54 19.30
CA HIS A 199 8.55 -8.13 19.62
C HIS A 199 8.14 -9.10 18.51
N VAL A 200 7.77 -10.32 18.88
CA VAL A 200 7.14 -11.27 17.97
C VAL A 200 5.70 -10.80 17.75
N TYR A 201 5.44 -10.26 16.57
CA TYR A 201 4.10 -9.84 16.17
C TYR A 201 3.35 -11.04 15.60
N LYS A 202 2.14 -11.32 16.09
CA LYS A 202 1.31 -12.39 15.50
C LYS A 202 0.95 -12.17 14.03
N GLY A 203 1.00 -10.92 13.56
CA GLY A 203 0.90 -10.59 12.13
C GLY A 203 2.24 -10.71 11.43
N THR A 204 2.34 -11.56 10.42
CA THR A 204 3.58 -11.71 9.62
C THR A 204 3.37 -11.43 8.13
N GLU A 205 2.17 -10.98 7.72
CA GLU A 205 1.78 -10.84 6.32
C GLU A 205 1.25 -9.46 5.93
N TRP A 206 1.80 -8.83 4.89
CA TRP A 206 1.19 -7.70 4.18
C TRP A 206 -0.10 -8.18 3.50
N THR A 207 -1.16 -7.39 3.56
CA THR A 207 -2.37 -7.62 2.75
C THR A 207 -2.54 -6.45 1.80
N TYR A 208 -2.70 -6.72 0.50
CA TYR A 208 -2.72 -5.66 -0.52
C TYR A 208 -3.82 -5.81 -1.56
N PHE A 209 -4.39 -4.67 -1.95
CA PHE A 209 -5.56 -4.57 -2.82
C PHE A 209 -5.23 -4.20 -4.29
N TYR A 210 -4.04 -3.66 -4.64
CA TYR A 210 -3.83 -3.10 -5.99
C TYR A 210 -2.37 -3.02 -6.52
N ASP A 211 -1.93 -3.87 -7.44
CA ASP A 211 -0.53 -3.94 -7.92
C ASP A 211 -0.11 -2.89 -9.00
N ASP A 212 0.13 -1.63 -8.62
CA ASP A 212 0.59 -0.56 -9.56
C ASP A 212 1.55 0.41 -8.88
N ASP A 213 2.62 0.84 -9.55
CA ASP A 213 3.76 1.59 -8.98
C ASP A 213 3.54 3.12 -8.86
N GLY A 214 2.36 3.62 -9.22
CA GLY A 214 2.13 5.05 -9.42
C GLY A 214 1.86 5.98 -8.22
N ASN A 215 1.60 5.51 -6.98
CA ASN A 215 1.20 6.41 -5.87
C ASN A 215 1.73 5.95 -4.51
N ASN A 216 1.75 6.84 -3.49
CA ASN A 216 1.96 6.51 -2.08
C ASN A 216 1.05 5.35 -1.68
N LYS A 217 1.61 4.28 -1.10
CA LYS A 217 0.89 3.02 -0.88
C LYS A 217 0.70 2.78 0.60
N THR A 218 -0.52 2.98 1.06
CA THR A 218 -0.98 2.46 2.33
C THR A 218 -1.31 0.97 2.16
N TYR A 219 -0.75 0.11 3.00
CA TYR A 219 -1.06 -1.33 3.02
C TYR A 219 -1.78 -1.67 4.32
N GLU A 220 -3.06 -1.98 4.21
CA GLU A 220 -3.87 -2.33 5.37
C GLU A 220 -3.63 -3.79 5.77
N TYR A 221 -3.23 -4.02 7.03
CA TYR A 221 -3.22 -5.35 7.61
C TYR A 221 -4.61 -5.65 8.18
N THR A 222 -5.34 -6.57 7.54
CA THR A 222 -6.71 -6.95 7.94
C THR A 222 -6.76 -8.23 8.78
N GLY A 223 -5.59 -8.79 9.15
CA GLY A 223 -5.48 -9.90 10.09
C GLY A 223 -5.77 -9.43 11.52
N SER A 224 -6.23 -10.35 12.38
CA SER A 224 -6.47 -10.12 13.81
C SER A 224 -5.49 -9.13 14.43
N ARG A 225 -6.03 -8.15 15.18
CA ARG A 225 -5.31 -7.10 15.92
C ARG A 225 -3.92 -7.60 16.33
N TRP A 226 -2.90 -6.82 16.02
CA TRP A 226 -1.54 -7.05 16.47
C TRP A 226 -1.55 -7.36 17.97
N GLN A 227 -1.22 -8.60 18.34
CA GLN A 227 -0.99 -8.97 19.72
C GLN A 227 0.50 -8.89 19.96
N PHE A 228 0.90 -8.09 20.93
CA PHE A 228 2.25 -8.14 21.49
C PHE A 228 2.40 -9.50 22.17
N GLU A 229 3.45 -10.25 21.86
CA GLU A 229 3.91 -11.28 22.77
C GLU A 229 4.65 -10.57 23.92
N TYR A 230 4.15 -10.77 25.14
CA TYR A 230 4.75 -10.31 26.39
C TYR A 230 5.88 -11.25 26.80
#